data_AF-A0A915A153-F1
#
_entry.id   AF-A0A915A153-F1
#
_cell.length_a   1.000
_cell.length_b   1.000
_cell.length_c   1.000
_cell.angle_alpha   90.00
_cell.angle_beta   90.00
_cell.angle_gamma   90.00
#
_symmetry.space_group_name_H-M   'P 1'
#
loop_
_entity.id
_entity.type
_entity.pdbx_description
1 polymer ?
#
loop_
_entity_poly.entity_id
_entity_poly.type
_entity_poly.pdbx_seq_one_letter_code
_entity_poly.pdbx_strand_id
1 'polypeptide(L)' 'MTTGPNDFFYSNKYQDDEYEYRHVHVTKDVAKLIPKNRLMTESEWRSLGIQQSPGWVHYMIHGPERHASVAAEE' A
#
# COMPACT_ATOMS: atom_id res chain seq x y z
N MET A 1 -7.92 -1.06 -13.17
CA MET A 1 -8.21 -0.33 -11.94
C MET A 1 -9.44 -0.94 -11.32
N THR A 2 -9.35 -1.46 -10.09
CA THR A 2 -10.47 -2.10 -9.40
C THR A 2 -10.68 -1.39 -8.07
N THR A 3 -11.87 -0.83 -7.87
CA THR A 3 -12.29 -0.28 -6.57
C THR A 3 -12.60 -1.45 -5.65
N GLY A 4 -11.83 -1.57 -4.57
CA GLY A 4 -12.07 -2.60 -3.55
C GLY A 4 -13.25 -2.26 -2.64
N PRO A 5 -13.70 -3.20 -1.79
CA PRO A 5 -14.85 -3.01 -0.89
C PRO A 5 -14.71 -1.85 0.13
N ASN A 6 -13.49 -1.34 0.34
CA ASN A 6 -13.19 -0.22 1.25
C ASN A 6 -12.87 1.11 0.53
N ASP A 7 -13.30 1.27 -0.73
CA ASP A 7 -12.96 2.45 -1.56
C ASP A 7 -11.45 2.62 -1.79
N PHE A 8 -10.67 1.55 -1.58
CA PHE A 8 -9.25 1.55 -1.88
C PHE A 8 -9.01 1.36 -3.38
N PHE A 9 -8.07 2.13 -3.90
CA PHE A 9 -7.67 2.05 -5.31
C PHE A 9 -6.33 1.34 -5.44
N TYR A 10 -6.35 0.23 -6.15
CA TYR A 10 -5.17 -0.56 -6.48
C TYR A 10 -4.73 -0.20 -7.90
N SER A 11 -3.50 0.29 -8.03
CA SER A 11 -2.86 0.52 -9.32
C SER A 11 -2.53 -0.80 -10.00
N ASN A 12 -2.19 -0.73 -11.29
CA ASN A 12 -1.64 -1.89 -11.99
C ASN A 12 -0.28 -2.27 -11.38
N LYS A 13 0.02 -3.57 -11.39
CA LYS A 13 1.35 -4.07 -11.02
C LYS A 13 2.36 -3.62 -12.09
N TYR A 14 3.53 -3.19 -11.67
CA TYR A 14 4.67 -2.93 -12.54
C TYR A 14 5.90 -3.55 -11.90
N GLN A 15 6.80 -4.12 -12.68
CA GLN A 15 7.99 -4.80 -12.18
C GLN A 15 9.24 -4.19 -12.80
N ASP A 16 10.34 -4.24 -12.06
CA ASP A 16 11.69 -4.06 -12.62
C ASP A 16 12.41 -5.43 -12.73
N ASP A 17 13.73 -5.43 -12.89
CA ASP A 17 14.52 -6.66 -13.01
C ASP A 17 14.60 -7.47 -11.69
N GLU A 18 14.34 -6.85 -10.55
CA GLU A 18 14.53 -7.43 -9.21
C GLU A 18 13.22 -7.55 -8.41
N TYR A 19 12.24 -6.63 -8.57
CA TYR A 19 11.00 -6.67 -7.77
C TYR A 19 9.72 -6.30 -8.54
N GLU A 20 8.56 -6.77 -8.03
CA GLU A 20 7.23 -6.31 -8.46
C GLU A 20 6.66 -5.26 -7.50
N TYR A 21 6.08 -4.20 -8.05
CA TYR A 21 5.50 -3.08 -7.33
C TYR A 21 4.03 -2.83 -7.65
N ARG A 22 3.30 -2.33 -6.65
CA ARG A 22 1.92 -1.84 -6.83
C ARG A 22 1.56 -0.79 -5.80
N HIS A 23 1.10 0.36 -6.29
CA HIS A 23 0.51 1.40 -5.45
C HIS A 23 -0.92 1.08 -5.00
N VAL A 24 -1.20 1.32 -3.72
CA VAL A 24 -2.55 1.28 -3.13
C VAL A 24 -2.84 2.63 -2.52
N HIS A 25 -3.86 3.28 -3.06
CA HIS A 25 -4.39 4.51 -2.51
C HIS A 25 -5.44 4.15 -1.46
N VAL A 26 -5.21 4.62 -0.25
CA VAL A 26 -6.13 4.47 0.88
C VAL A 26 -6.97 5.73 1.05
N THR A 27 -8.12 5.59 1.72
CA THR A 27 -8.96 6.73 2.09
C THR A 27 -8.26 7.63 3.12
N LYS A 28 -8.70 8.89 3.21
CA LYS A 28 -8.12 9.88 4.14
C LYS A 28 -8.19 9.43 5.60
N ASP A 29 -9.20 8.66 5.98
CA ASP A 29 -9.37 8.20 7.35
C ASP A 29 -8.38 7.09 7.70
N VAL A 30 -8.13 6.17 6.78
CA VAL A 30 -7.11 5.14 6.94
C VAL A 30 -5.71 5.74 6.90
N ALA A 31 -5.48 6.73 6.03
CA ALA A 31 -4.20 7.44 5.97
C ALA A 31 -3.80 8.11 7.31
N LYS A 32 -4.76 8.51 8.14
CA LYS A 32 -4.49 9.05 9.49
C LYS A 32 -3.99 7.99 10.47
N LEU A 33 -4.34 6.73 10.24
CA LEU A 33 -3.93 5.59 11.07
C LEU A 33 -2.54 5.06 10.69
N ILE A 34 -2.06 5.39 9.49
CA ILE A 34 -0.75 4.94 9.02
C ILE A 34 0.37 5.68 9.78
N PRO A 35 1.31 4.95 10.41
CA PRO A 35 2.45 5.57 11.08
C PRO A 35 3.36 6.27 10.08
N LYS A 36 3.75 7.52 10.38
CA LYS A 36 4.63 8.33 9.51
C LYS A 36 6.13 8.11 9.75
N ASN A 37 6.49 7.57 10.91
CA ASN A 37 7.89 7.37 11.33
C ASN A 37 8.40 5.95 11.07
N ARG A 38 7.56 5.04 10.56
CA ARG A 38 7.88 3.61 10.46
C ARG A 38 7.03 2.94 9.37
N LEU A 39 7.61 1.97 8.66
CA LEU A 39 6.91 1.09 7.73
C LEU A 39 5.98 0.10 8.47
N MET A 40 4.90 -0.30 7.81
CA MET A 40 3.93 -1.25 8.37
C MET A 40 4.29 -2.68 7.96
N THR A 41 4.09 -3.64 8.85
CA THR A 41 4.20 -5.06 8.49
C THR A 41 2.97 -5.55 7.73
N GLU A 42 3.06 -6.74 7.10
CA GLU A 42 1.92 -7.38 6.41
C GLU A 42 0.65 -7.41 7.26
N SER A 43 0.78 -7.80 8.52
CA SER A 43 -0.35 -7.87 9.44
C SER A 43 -0.97 -6.50 9.73
N GLU A 44 -0.15 -5.45 9.86
CA GLU A 44 -0.64 -4.10 10.15
C GLU A 44 -1.44 -3.52 8.98
N TRP A 45 -0.91 -3.57 7.76
CA TRP A 45 -1.65 -3.04 6.61
C TRP A 45 -2.86 -3.90 6.24
N ARG A 46 -2.82 -5.23 6.47
CA ARG A 46 -4.03 -6.06 6.34
C ARG A 46 -5.10 -5.72 7.36
N SER A 47 -4.72 -5.36 8.59
CA SER A 47 -5.66 -4.93 9.62
C SER A 47 -6.35 -3.61 9.28
N LEU A 48 -5.74 -2.77 8.43
CA LEU A 48 -6.37 -1.55 7.89
C LEU A 48 -7.36 -1.86 6.74
N GLY A 49 -7.48 -3.13 6.34
CA GLY A 49 -8.37 -3.59 5.28
C GLY A 49 -7.74 -3.58 3.89
N ILE A 50 -6.42 -3.33 3.77
CA ILE A 50 -5.72 -3.46 2.50
C ILE A 50 -5.62 -4.96 2.18
N GLN A 51 -6.10 -5.36 1.00
CA GLN A 51 -6.12 -6.76 0.57
C GLN A 51 -5.20 -6.94 -0.63
N GLN A 52 -4.15 -7.72 -0.45
CA GLN A 52 -3.20 -8.10 -1.50
C GLN A 52 -2.84 -9.59 -1.34
N SER A 53 -2.16 -10.16 -2.34
CA SER A 53 -1.55 -11.49 -2.21
C SER A 53 -0.55 -11.49 -1.03
N PRO A 54 -0.18 -12.66 -0.49
CA PRO A 54 0.95 -12.76 0.43
C PRO A 54 2.26 -12.38 -0.28
N GLY A 55 3.21 -11.79 0.45
CA GLY A 55 4.56 -11.45 -0.06
C GLY A 55 4.84 -9.96 -0.23
N TRP A 56 3.82 -9.10 -0.17
CA TRP A 56 3.98 -7.66 -0.36
C TRP A 56 4.59 -6.96 0.86
N VAL A 57 5.66 -6.20 0.64
CA VAL A 57 6.31 -5.40 1.68
C VAL A 57 6.04 -3.91 1.49
N HIS A 58 5.56 -3.25 2.55
CA HIS A 58 5.39 -1.79 2.54
C HIS A 58 6.77 -1.13 2.57
N TYR A 59 7.23 -0.67 1.41
CA TYR A 59 8.61 -0.20 1.21
C TYR A 59 8.80 1.30 1.46
N MET A 60 7.78 2.13 1.24
CA MET A 60 7.91 3.60 1.34
C MET A 60 6.65 4.27 1.89
N ILE A 61 6.86 5.26 2.76
CA ILE A 61 5.79 6.16 3.23
C ILE A 61 5.90 7.46 2.43
N HIS A 62 4.88 7.79 1.65
CA HIS A 62 4.77 9.15 1.13
C HIS A 62 4.10 10.05 2.15
N GLY A 63 4.71 11.22 2.40
CA GLY A 63 4.12 12.27 3.22
C GLY A 63 2.81 12.81 2.61
N PRO A 64 1.98 13.50 3.41
CA PRO A 64 0.61 13.90 3.04
C PRO A 64 0.46 14.80 1.81
N GLU A 65 1.56 15.28 1.21
CA GLU A 65 1.52 16.09 -0.03
C GLU A 65 1.56 15.27 -1.34
N ARG A 66 1.86 13.97 -1.31
CA ARG A 66 1.78 13.12 -2.52
C ARG A 66 1.27 11.74 -2.16
N HIS A 67 0.34 11.27 -2.97
CA HIS A 67 -0.44 10.05 -2.79
C HIS A 67 0.39 8.85 -2.30
N ALA A 68 -0.08 8.23 -1.20
CA ALA A 68 0.57 7.09 -0.56
C ALA A 68 0.79 5.94 -1.56
N SER A 69 2.02 5.46 -1.62
CA SER A 69 2.50 4.45 -2.58
C SER A 69 3.10 3.27 -1.81
N VAL A 70 2.39 2.15 -1.77
CA VAL A 70 2.90 0.80 -1.42
C VAL A 70 3.42 0.13 -2.72
N ALA A 71 4.07 -1.03 -2.82
CA ALA A 71 4.81 -2.02 -2.00
C ALA A 71 5.74 -2.79 -3.00
N ALA A 72 6.82 -3.46 -2.56
CA ALA A 72 7.73 -4.28 -3.39
C ALA A 72 7.73 -5.77 -2.94
N GLU A 73 7.98 -6.74 -3.85
CA GLU A 73 8.02 -8.21 -3.63
C GLU A 73 9.35 -8.81 -4.16
N GLU A 74 10.00 -9.71 -3.40
CA GLU A 74 11.17 -10.55 -3.81
C GLU A 74 10.76 -11.79 -4.62
#